data_AF-A0A2A9NQ07-F1
#
_entry.id   AF-A0A2A9NQ07-F1
#
_cell.length_a   1.000
_cell.length_b   1.000
_cell.length_c   1.000
_cell.angle_alpha   90.00
_cell.angle_beta   90.00
_cell.angle_gamma   90.00
#
_symmetry.space_group_name_H-M   'P 1'
#
loop_
_entity.id
_entity.type
_entity.pdbx_description
1 polymer ?
#
loop_
_entity_poly.entity_id
_entity_poly.type
_entity_poly.pdbx_seq_one_letter_code
_entity_poly.pdbx_strand_id
1 'polypeptide(L)'
;QEAAGEQDESDVEVEIGPDGLRTVKSCLSALIESSEENEELQSCKLCTSRYVEGYISELPKPFLHATEDELVQHLTTEHEEAWEILRHLQDL
;
A
#
# COMPACT_ATOMS: atom_id res chain seq x y z
N GLN A 1 34.35 -18.47 -12.20
CA GLN A 1 33.46 -18.21 -11.05
C GLN A 1 32.56 -17.08 -11.49
N GLU A 2 31.32 -17.38 -11.85
CA GLU A 2 30.34 -16.36 -12.24
C GLU A 2 29.17 -16.51 -11.26
N ALA A 3 29.03 -15.54 -10.37
CA ALA A 3 27.92 -15.45 -9.44
C ALA A 3 26.77 -14.74 -10.17
N ALA A 4 25.87 -15.53 -10.77
CA ALA A 4 24.55 -15.06 -11.16
C ALA A 4 23.70 -14.98 -9.88
N GLY A 5 23.67 -13.80 -9.26
CA GLY A 5 22.65 -13.46 -8.27
C GLY A 5 21.38 -13.10 -9.02
N GLU A 6 20.63 -14.12 -9.43
CA GLU A 6 19.33 -13.97 -10.07
C GLU A 6 18.32 -13.53 -9.00
N GLN A 7 18.06 -12.22 -9.03
CA GLN A 7 16.79 -11.54 -8.79
C GLN A 7 15.79 -12.34 -7.93
N ASP A 8 15.75 -12.01 -6.64
CA ASP A 8 14.57 -12.22 -5.80
C ASP A 8 13.46 -11.31 -6.34
N GLU A 9 12.80 -11.77 -7.41
CA GLU A 9 11.42 -11.40 -7.71
C GLU A 9 10.61 -11.92 -6.53
N SER A 10 10.48 -11.10 -5.47
CA SER A 10 9.60 -11.40 -4.35
C SER A 10 8.20 -11.61 -4.92
N ASP A 11 7.87 -12.87 -5.14
CA ASP A 11 6.56 -13.44 -5.41
C ASP A 11 5.66 -13.04 -4.24
N VAL A 12 5.18 -11.80 -4.27
CA VAL A 12 4.30 -11.26 -3.24
C VAL A 12 2.93 -11.90 -3.48
N GLU A 13 2.72 -13.05 -2.86
CA GLU A 13 1.47 -13.82 -2.94
C GLU A 13 0.27 -12.89 -2.75
N VAL A 14 -0.47 -12.67 -3.84
CA VAL A 14 -1.63 -11.79 -3.84
C VAL A 14 -2.83 -12.56 -3.31
N GLU A 15 -3.23 -12.29 -2.06
CA GLU A 15 -4.41 -12.92 -1.47
C GLU A 15 -5.68 -12.39 -2.17
N ILE A 16 -6.34 -13.23 -2.97
CA ILE A 16 -7.63 -12.94 -3.64
C ILE A 16 -8.80 -13.41 -2.77
N GLY A 17 -9.78 -12.52 -2.57
CA GLY A 17 -11.00 -12.76 -1.80
C GLY A 17 -12.05 -13.58 -2.56
N PRO A 18 -13.13 -14.01 -1.88
CA PRO A 18 -14.22 -14.79 -2.48
C PRO A 18 -15.00 -14.01 -3.55
N ASP A 19 -14.89 -12.69 -3.57
CA ASP A 19 -15.41 -11.77 -4.57
C ASP A 19 -14.56 -11.71 -5.86
N GLY A 20 -13.43 -12.43 -5.90
CA GLY A 20 -12.51 -12.43 -7.04
C GLY A 20 -11.65 -11.17 -7.14
N LEU A 21 -11.65 -10.32 -6.10
CA LEU A 21 -10.80 -9.14 -5.99
C LEU A 21 -9.71 -9.37 -4.93
N ARG A 22 -8.60 -8.66 -5.05
CA ARG A 22 -7.52 -8.68 -4.05
C ARG A 22 -8.05 -8.30 -2.68
N THR A 23 -7.79 -9.08 -1.63
CA THR A 23 -8.28 -8.82 -0.27
C THR A 23 -7.85 -7.44 0.25
N VAL A 24 -8.68 -6.85 1.14
CA VAL A 24 -8.38 -5.57 1.78
C VAL A 24 -6.99 -5.59 2.43
N LYS A 25 -6.68 -6.65 3.17
CA LYS A 25 -5.41 -6.82 3.85
C LYS A 25 -4.21 -6.77 2.88
N SER A 26 -4.30 -7.46 1.74
CA SER A 26 -3.26 -7.43 0.71
C SER A 26 -3.12 -6.05 0.06
N CYS A 27 -4.24 -5.35 -0.16
CA CYS A 27 -4.20 -3.97 -0.66
C CYS A 27 -3.56 -3.01 0.36
N LEU A 28 -3.91 -3.14 1.65
CA LEU A 28 -3.34 -2.32 2.72
C LEU A 28 -1.84 -2.59 2.87
N SER A 29 -1.38 -3.83 2.85
CA SER A 29 0.07 -4.12 2.91
C SER A 29 0.84 -3.57 1.71
N ALA A 30 0.20 -3.45 0.55
CA ALA A 30 0.81 -2.84 -0.63
C ALA A 30 0.94 -1.31 -0.50
N LEU A 31 -0.11 -0.62 -0.02
CA LEU A 31 -0.21 0.85 -0.03
C LEU A 31 0.14 1.53 1.30
N ILE A 32 0.09 0.80 2.41
CA ILE A 32 0.36 1.30 3.75
C ILE A 32 1.71 0.76 4.22
N GLU A 33 2.54 1.66 4.73
CA GLU A 33 3.85 1.34 5.28
C GLU A 33 3.87 1.66 6.77
N SER A 34 4.22 0.66 7.59
CA SER A 34 4.49 0.83 9.02
C SER A 34 5.90 1.36 9.23
N SER A 35 6.08 2.26 10.18
CA SER A 35 7.40 2.77 10.56
C SER A 35 8.24 1.67 11.21
N GLU A 36 9.54 1.62 10.87
CA GLU A 36 10.50 0.68 11.47
C GLU A 36 10.67 0.92 12.98
N GLU A 37 10.47 2.15 13.44
CA GLU A 37 10.62 2.53 14.85
C GLU A 37 9.34 2.27 15.67
N ASN A 38 8.18 2.27 15.01
CA ASN A 38 6.89 2.05 15.66
C ASN A 38 5.87 1.47 14.65
N GLU A 39 5.52 0.20 14.84
CA GLU A 39 4.52 -0.49 14.01
C GLU A 39 3.11 0.13 14.07
N GLU A 40 2.82 0.88 15.13
CA GLU A 40 1.56 1.60 15.32
C GLU A 40 1.50 2.92 14.53
N LEU A 41 2.65 3.38 13.99
CA LEU A 41 2.73 4.49 13.05
C LEU A 41 2.70 3.94 11.63
N GLN A 42 1.61 4.21 10.94
CA GLN A 42 1.37 3.78 9.57
C GLN A 42 1.29 4.99 8.64
N SER A 43 1.73 4.85 7.41
CA SER A 43 1.74 5.92 6.42
C SER A 43 1.25 5.45 5.07
N CYS A 44 0.54 6.31 4.33
CA CYS A 44 0.09 5.98 2.98
C CYS A 44 1.20 6.29 1.98
N LYS A 45 1.69 5.26 1.27
CA LYS A 45 2.72 5.38 0.24
C LYS A 45 2.30 6.32 -0.90
N LEU A 46 1.01 6.36 -1.24
CA LEU A 46 0.49 7.24 -2.29
C LEU A 46 0.53 8.72 -1.86
N CYS A 47 0.14 9.03 -0.62
CA CYS A 47 0.29 10.37 -0.07
C CYS A 47 1.76 10.78 -0.02
N THR A 48 2.65 9.90 0.45
CA THR A 48 4.10 10.16 0.49
C THR A 48 4.65 10.40 -0.91
N SER A 49 4.26 9.61 -1.91
CA SER A 49 4.65 9.83 -3.31
C SER A 49 4.18 11.18 -3.82
N ARG A 50 2.90 11.54 -3.58
CA ARG A 50 2.37 12.86 -3.96
C ARG A 50 3.18 14.01 -3.36
N TYR A 51 3.66 13.88 -2.13
CA TYR A 51 4.53 14.88 -1.49
C TYR A 51 5.92 14.93 -2.11
N VAL A 52 6.56 13.77 -2.30
CA VAL A 52 7.90 13.66 -2.90
C VAL A 52 7.94 14.20 -4.33
N GLU A 53 6.88 13.95 -5.09
CA GLU A 53 6.72 14.47 -6.47
C GLU A 53 6.25 15.94 -6.51
N GLY A 54 5.95 16.55 -5.36
CA GLY A 54 5.57 17.95 -5.25
C GLY A 54 4.13 18.28 -5.63
N TYR A 55 3.25 17.28 -5.75
CA TYR A 55 1.80 17.48 -5.96
C TYR A 55 1.11 18.05 -4.72
N ILE A 56 1.65 17.75 -3.53
CA ILE A 56 1.23 18.37 -2.27
C ILE A 56 2.45 18.99 -1.58
N SER A 57 2.25 20.13 -0.92
CA SER A 57 3.34 20.90 -0.30
C SER A 57 3.59 20.55 1.16
N GLU A 58 2.63 19.87 1.80
CA GLU A 58 2.73 19.46 3.20
C GLU A 58 2.96 17.96 3.28
N LEU A 59 3.88 17.55 4.16
CA LEU A 59 4.13 16.13 4.42
C LEU A 59 2.86 15.51 5.02
N PRO A 60 2.35 14.39 4.45
CA PRO A 60 1.17 13.73 4.98
C PRO A 60 1.41 13.25 6.42
N LYS A 61 0.37 13.40 7.25
CA LYS A 61 0.43 12.95 8.64
C LYS A 61 0.34 11.42 8.67
N PRO A 62 1.19 10.75 9.45
CA PRO A 62 1.03 9.32 9.67
C PRO A 62 -0.24 9.04 10.48
N PHE A 63 -0.79 7.87 10.26
CA PHE A 63 -1.87 7.29 11.04
C PHE A 63 -1.28 6.64 12.29
N LEU A 64 -1.81 6.99 13.46
CA LEU A 64 -1.36 6.46 14.74
C LEU A 64 -2.48 5.58 15.33
N HIS A 65 -2.20 4.30 15.55
CA HIS A 65 -3.18 3.29 15.98
C HIS A 65 -4.43 3.22 15.08
N ALA A 66 -4.30 3.49 13.78
CA ALA A 66 -5.45 3.42 12.89
C ALA A 66 -5.91 1.98 12.70
N THR A 67 -7.22 1.81 12.69
CA THR A 67 -7.86 0.55 12.32
C THR A 67 -7.79 0.31 10.81
N GLU A 68 -7.94 -0.94 10.39
CA GLU A 68 -8.03 -1.27 8.96
C GLU A 68 -9.15 -0.49 8.27
N ASP A 69 -10.29 -0.29 8.93
CA ASP A 69 -11.43 0.46 8.40
C ASP A 69 -11.08 1.93 8.14
N GLU A 70 -10.35 2.57 9.06
CA GLU A 70 -9.88 3.96 8.88
C GLU A 70 -8.88 4.10 7.72
N LEU A 71 -7.98 3.12 7.56
CA LEU A 71 -7.03 3.09 6.45
C LEU A 71 -7.73 2.87 5.11
N VAL A 72 -8.71 1.95 5.06
CA VAL A 72 -9.55 1.72 3.87
C VAL A 72 -10.37 2.97 3.55
N GLN A 73 -10.95 3.62 4.56
CA GLN A 73 -11.70 4.86 4.37
C GLN A 73 -10.80 5.93 3.75
N HIS A 74 -9.58 6.13 4.26
CA HIS A 74 -8.63 7.07 3.65
C HIS A 74 -8.32 6.73 2.18
N LEU A 75 -8.07 5.47 1.87
CA LEU A 75 -7.74 5.04 0.51
C LEU A 75 -8.92 5.19 -0.45
N THR A 76 -10.13 4.89 0.01
CA THR A 76 -11.35 5.03 -0.79
C THR A 76 -11.79 6.49 -0.97
N THR A 77 -11.41 7.40 -0.08
CA THR A 77 -11.76 8.84 -0.22
C THR A 77 -10.69 9.66 -0.94
N GLU A 78 -9.41 9.44 -0.63
CA GLU A 78 -8.30 10.28 -1.14
C GLU A 78 -7.60 9.67 -2.37
N HIS A 79 -7.77 8.36 -2.55
CA HIS A 79 -7.08 7.53 -3.54
C HIS A 79 -8.01 6.55 -4.25
N GLU A 80 -9.31 6.87 -4.38
CA GLU A 80 -10.37 5.98 -4.89
C GLU A 80 -9.95 5.22 -6.16
N GLU A 81 -9.49 5.93 -7.19
CA GLU A 81 -9.10 5.31 -8.45
C GLU A 81 -7.95 4.32 -8.27
N ALA A 82 -6.93 4.67 -7.48
CA ALA A 82 -5.80 3.79 -7.23
C ALA A 82 -6.20 2.56 -6.38
N TRP A 83 -7.12 2.75 -5.44
CA TRP A 83 -7.68 1.67 -4.63
C TRP A 83 -8.46 0.67 -5.48
N GLU A 84 -9.37 1.14 -6.33
CA GLU A 84 -10.17 0.30 -7.22
C GLU A 84 -9.26 -0.46 -8.20
N ILE A 85 -8.31 0.23 -8.84
CA ILE A 85 -7.34 -0.41 -9.73
C ILE A 85 -6.58 -1.52 -8.99
N LEU A 86 -6.10 -1.25 -7.78
CA LEU A 86 -5.35 -2.23 -6.99
C LEU A 86 -6.21 -3.44 -6.60
N ARG A 87 -7.48 -3.21 -6.24
CA ARG A 87 -8.45 -4.28 -5.90
C ARG A 87 -8.73 -5.17 -7.12
N HIS A 88 -8.73 -4.60 -8.31
CA HIS A 88 -8.99 -5.31 -9.58
C HIS A 88 -7.74 -5.93 -10.23
N LEU A 89 -6.53 -5.51 -9.84
CA LEU A 89 -5.28 -6.11 -10.32
C LEU A 89 -5.09 -7.51 -9.72
N GLN A 90 -5.31 -8.53 -10.53
CA GLN A 90 -5.18 -9.94 -10.14
C GLN A 90 -3.77 -10.51 -10.30
N ASP A 91 -2.94 -9.88 -11.12
CA ASP A 91 -1.49 -10.09 -11.36
C ASP A 91 -1.22 -9.46 -12.74
N LEU A 92 -0.05 -8.86 -12.96
CA LEU A 92 0.40 -8.35 -14.25
C LEU A 92 1.66 -9.11 -14.66
#